data_AF-A0A951ZDT1-F1
#
_entry.id   AF-A0A951ZDT1-F1
#
_cell.length_a   1.000
_cell.length_b   1.000
_cell.length_c   1.000
_cell.angle_alpha   90.00
_cell.angle_beta   90.00
_cell.angle_gamma   90.00
#
_symmetry.space_group_name_H-M   'P 1'
#
loop_
_entity.id
_entity.type
_entity.pdbx_description
1 polymer ?
#
loop_
_entity_poly.entity_id
_entity_poly.type
_entity_poly.pdbx_seq_one_letter_code
_entity_poly.pdbx_strand_id
1 'polypeptide(L)'
;MSTLTDIKVPNLGDFSDVEVIEVQVQVGDMLAPEQPLITLETDKAAMEVPVTVAGRVAELLVKVGDRVSEGSLILRVEAEAAPAAPAATAAVAPAVTGSAPAAKAAPATTPSPAPAATPVPTPGAASYEGPVDSEAELLVLGAGPGGYTAAFRAADLGLSVTLVDRWPALGGVCLNVGCIPSKALLHAARVIEEASEMAGLGVDFGKPKIDATRLREWKDKVVGRLTGGLAQLARQRKLQVVQGSGRFLSDRHLEVDGPQGKQVIGFRQCIIAAGSEPVRLPGMPEDPRIIDSTGALELDLPG
;
A
#
# COMPACT_ATOMS: atom_id res chain seq x y z
N MET A 1 -49.68 -5.73 -2.63
CA MET A 1 -49.04 -5.72 -3.96
C MET A 1 -47.63 -5.22 -3.72
N SER A 2 -46.63 -6.11 -3.73
CA SER A 2 -45.24 -5.73 -3.55
C SER A 2 -44.77 -4.90 -4.75
N THR A 3 -44.36 -3.66 -4.52
CA THR A 3 -43.71 -2.82 -5.54
C THR A 3 -42.26 -3.26 -5.68
N LEU A 4 -41.99 -4.01 -6.75
CA LEU A 4 -40.63 -4.39 -7.15
C LEU A 4 -39.99 -3.21 -7.88
N THR A 5 -38.83 -2.77 -7.40
CA THR A 5 -38.03 -1.69 -8.00
C THR A 5 -36.76 -2.29 -8.60
N ASP A 6 -36.52 -1.99 -9.87
CA ASP A 6 -35.34 -2.44 -10.61
C ASP A 6 -34.12 -1.56 -10.29
N ILE A 7 -33.01 -2.16 -9.81
CA ILE A 7 -31.73 -1.47 -9.61
C ILE A 7 -30.82 -1.76 -10.81
N LYS A 8 -30.25 -0.69 -11.40
CA LYS A 8 -29.43 -0.74 -12.63
C LYS A 8 -27.99 -0.30 -12.37
N VAL A 9 -27.09 -0.71 -13.25
CA VAL A 9 -25.70 -0.24 -13.29
C VAL A 9 -25.67 1.28 -13.55
N PRO A 10 -25.04 2.08 -12.67
CA PRO A 10 -24.92 3.52 -12.85
C PRO A 10 -24.05 3.87 -14.07
N ASN A 11 -24.03 5.15 -14.45
CA ASN A 11 -23.21 5.61 -15.57
C ASN A 11 -21.73 5.26 -15.33
N LEU A 12 -21.15 4.47 -16.24
CA LEU A 12 -19.78 3.96 -16.15
C LEU A 12 -18.78 4.86 -16.94
N GLY A 13 -19.18 6.07 -17.35
CA GLY A 13 -18.36 6.92 -18.22
C GLY A 13 -18.20 6.31 -19.62
N ASP A 14 -16.97 6.26 -20.13
CA ASP A 14 -16.65 5.75 -21.47
C ASP A 14 -16.51 4.21 -21.54
N PHE A 15 -16.75 3.50 -20.44
CA PHE A 15 -16.55 2.05 -20.35
C PHE A 15 -17.83 1.25 -20.66
N SER A 16 -17.72 0.31 -21.59
CA SER A 16 -18.76 -0.68 -21.93
C SER A 16 -18.18 -2.10 -21.78
N ASP A 17 -19.04 -3.08 -21.49
CA ASP A 17 -18.68 -4.49 -21.29
C ASP A 17 -17.67 -4.76 -20.16
N VAL A 18 -17.97 -4.24 -18.97
CA VAL A 18 -17.14 -4.38 -17.75
C VAL A 18 -17.48 -5.66 -16.99
N GLU A 19 -16.48 -6.36 -16.45
CA GLU A 19 -16.66 -7.66 -15.78
C GLU A 19 -17.00 -7.51 -14.29
N VAL A 20 -17.93 -8.33 -13.80
CA VAL A 20 -18.32 -8.41 -12.38
C VAL A 20 -17.39 -9.37 -11.66
N ILE A 21 -16.47 -8.85 -10.84
CA ILE A 21 -15.50 -9.67 -10.11
C ILE A 21 -16.00 -10.13 -8.74
N GLU A 22 -17.01 -9.45 -8.18
CA GLU A 22 -17.56 -9.78 -6.86
C GLU A 22 -19.01 -9.31 -6.72
N VAL A 23 -19.85 -10.15 -6.12
CA VAL A 23 -21.25 -9.81 -5.76
C VAL A 23 -21.37 -9.89 -4.24
N GLN A 24 -21.69 -8.77 -3.60
CA GLN A 24 -21.65 -8.63 -2.12
C GLN A 24 -23.04 -8.81 -1.47
N VAL A 25 -24.04 -9.23 -2.25
CA VAL A 25 -25.44 -9.33 -1.81
C VAL A 25 -26.06 -10.66 -2.21
N GLN A 26 -26.93 -11.21 -1.37
CA GLN A 26 -27.67 -12.44 -1.62
C GLN A 26 -29.18 -12.18 -1.70
N VAL A 27 -29.91 -13.08 -2.37
CA VAL A 27 -31.37 -13.02 -2.42
C VAL A 27 -31.93 -13.13 -1.00
N GLY A 28 -32.74 -12.16 -0.60
CA GLY A 28 -33.32 -12.05 0.74
C GLY A 28 -32.63 -11.08 1.69
N ASP A 29 -31.46 -10.53 1.33
CA ASP A 29 -30.72 -9.55 2.15
C ASP A 29 -31.42 -8.19 2.17
N MET A 30 -31.23 -7.47 3.29
CA MET A 30 -31.75 -6.12 3.48
C MET A 30 -30.67 -5.09 3.14
N LEU A 31 -30.92 -4.28 2.11
CA LEU A 31 -29.95 -3.32 1.59
C LEU A 31 -30.15 -1.94 2.24
N ALA A 32 -29.07 -1.38 2.80
CA ALA A 32 -29.03 0.01 3.23
C ALA A 32 -28.56 0.93 2.07
N PRO A 33 -28.98 2.21 2.03
CA PRO A 33 -28.43 3.18 1.08
C PRO A 33 -26.91 3.26 1.18
N GLU A 34 -26.21 3.46 0.06
CA GLU A 34 -24.74 3.56 -0.02
C GLU A 34 -23.93 2.29 0.31
N GLN A 35 -24.59 1.16 0.60
CA GLN A 35 -23.91 -0.13 0.74
C GLN A 35 -23.40 -0.63 -0.63
N PRO A 36 -22.21 -1.25 -0.73
CA PRO A 36 -21.73 -1.83 -1.99
C PRO A 36 -22.56 -3.04 -2.44
N LEU A 37 -22.95 -3.08 -3.73
CA LEU A 37 -23.70 -4.18 -4.36
C LEU A 37 -22.79 -5.17 -5.09
N ILE A 38 -22.00 -4.64 -6.02
CA ILE A 38 -21.10 -5.39 -6.90
C ILE A 38 -19.80 -4.62 -7.09
N THR A 39 -18.72 -5.36 -7.31
CA THR A 39 -17.41 -4.82 -7.68
C THR A 39 -17.16 -5.12 -9.16
N LEU A 40 -16.87 -4.08 -9.93
CA LEU A 40 -16.61 -4.13 -11.38
C LEU A 40 -15.12 -3.89 -11.66
N GLU A 41 -14.51 -4.66 -12.56
CA GLU A 41 -13.11 -4.48 -12.96
C GLU A 41 -12.99 -3.75 -14.30
N THR A 42 -12.36 -2.56 -14.28
CA THR A 42 -11.95 -1.80 -15.47
C THR A 42 -10.44 -1.92 -15.68
N ASP A 43 -9.90 -1.56 -16.85
CA ASP A 43 -8.48 -1.77 -17.22
C ASP A 43 -7.46 -1.22 -16.20
N LYS A 44 -7.87 -0.24 -15.38
CA LYS A 44 -6.99 0.42 -14.39
C LYS A 44 -7.49 0.41 -12.94
N ALA A 45 -8.71 -0.03 -12.67
CA ALA A 45 -9.28 0.04 -11.32
C ALA A 45 -10.49 -0.88 -11.13
N ALA A 46 -10.66 -1.36 -9.90
CA ALA A 46 -11.93 -1.89 -9.44
C ALA A 46 -12.84 -0.72 -8.99
N MET A 47 -14.10 -0.72 -9.43
CA MET A 47 -15.12 0.26 -9.05
C MET A 47 -16.27 -0.45 -8.34
N GLU A 48 -16.69 0.08 -7.19
CA GLU A 48 -17.83 -0.42 -6.43
C GLU A 48 -19.11 0.30 -6.85
N VAL A 49 -20.19 -0.46 -7.06
CA VAL A 49 -21.52 0.09 -7.35
C VAL A 49 -22.34 0.13 -6.06
N PRO A 50 -22.71 1.32 -5.53
CA PRO A 50 -23.51 1.42 -4.32
C PRO A 50 -25.01 1.19 -4.56
N VAL A 51 -25.73 0.84 -3.49
CA VAL A 51 -27.20 0.73 -3.47
C VAL A 51 -27.85 2.09 -3.72
N THR A 52 -28.72 2.17 -4.73
CA THR A 52 -29.49 3.38 -5.06
C THR A 52 -30.82 3.47 -4.30
N VAL A 53 -31.38 2.35 -3.83
CA VAL A 53 -32.66 2.28 -3.10
C VAL A 53 -32.59 1.22 -2.01
N ALA A 54 -32.96 1.59 -0.78
CA ALA A 54 -33.07 0.64 0.33
C ALA A 54 -34.26 -0.32 0.12
N GLY A 55 -34.05 -1.60 0.39
CA GLY A 55 -35.09 -2.61 0.21
C GLY A 55 -34.57 -4.02 0.39
N ARG A 56 -35.47 -5.00 0.31
CA ARG A 56 -35.11 -6.41 0.41
C ARG A 56 -34.86 -6.99 -0.99
N VAL A 57 -33.76 -7.69 -1.19
CA VAL A 57 -33.43 -8.31 -2.49
C VAL A 57 -34.43 -9.43 -2.80
N ALA A 58 -35.26 -9.24 -3.82
CA ALA A 58 -36.23 -10.23 -4.28
C ALA A 58 -35.63 -11.17 -5.33
N GLU A 59 -34.81 -10.63 -6.23
CA GLU A 59 -34.22 -11.38 -7.34
C GLU A 59 -32.85 -10.78 -7.71
N LEU A 60 -31.82 -11.63 -7.78
CA LEU A 60 -30.46 -11.26 -8.21
C LEU A 60 -30.25 -11.76 -9.65
N LEU A 61 -29.98 -10.84 -10.58
CA LEU A 61 -29.91 -11.13 -12.02
C LEU A 61 -28.47 -11.22 -12.56
N VAL A 62 -27.47 -10.90 -11.74
CA VAL A 62 -26.05 -10.84 -12.09
C VAL A 62 -25.25 -11.85 -11.28
N LYS A 63 -24.26 -12.49 -11.91
CA LYS A 63 -23.32 -13.42 -11.26
C LYS A 63 -21.88 -12.93 -11.43
N VAL A 64 -21.00 -13.44 -10.58
CA VAL A 64 -19.54 -13.25 -10.72
C VAL A 64 -19.09 -13.83 -12.07
N GLY A 65 -18.39 -13.01 -12.87
CA GLY A 65 -17.94 -13.32 -14.23
C GLY A 65 -18.86 -12.83 -15.36
N ASP A 66 -20.00 -12.21 -15.04
CA ASP A 66 -20.88 -11.61 -16.07
C ASP A 66 -20.33 -10.26 -16.55
N ARG A 67 -20.60 -9.92 -17.82
CA ARG A 67 -20.28 -8.62 -18.41
C ARG A 67 -21.49 -7.71 -18.39
N VAL A 68 -21.32 -6.50 -17.84
CA VAL A 68 -22.39 -5.52 -17.69
C VAL A 68 -21.99 -4.17 -18.29
N SER A 69 -22.97 -3.48 -18.86
CA SER A 69 -22.85 -2.12 -19.41
C SER A 69 -23.79 -1.16 -18.69
N GLU A 70 -23.62 0.16 -18.89
CA GLU A 70 -24.51 1.17 -18.33
C GLU A 70 -26.00 0.81 -18.54
N GLY A 71 -26.79 0.92 -17.47
CA GLY A 71 -28.23 0.62 -17.52
C GLY A 71 -28.61 -0.86 -17.46
N SER A 72 -27.64 -1.77 -17.37
CA SER A 72 -27.91 -3.21 -17.16
C SER A 72 -28.58 -3.44 -15.81
N LEU A 73 -29.53 -4.38 -15.74
CA LEU A 73 -30.25 -4.71 -14.52
C LEU A 73 -29.36 -5.54 -13.59
N ILE A 74 -29.15 -5.06 -12.36
CA ILE A 74 -28.35 -5.76 -11.35
C ILE A 74 -29.24 -6.70 -10.52
N LEU A 75 -30.31 -6.16 -9.95
CA LEU A 75 -31.23 -6.88 -9.06
C LEU A 75 -32.58 -6.17 -8.94
N ARG A 76 -33.58 -6.89 -8.43
CA ARG A 76 -34.88 -6.33 -8.05
C ARG A 76 -35.02 -6.29 -6.54
N VAL A 77 -35.40 -5.12 -6.01
CA VAL A 77 -35.71 -4.96 -4.58
C VAL A 77 -37.20 -4.79 -4.35
N GLU A 78 -37.71 -5.39 -3.29
CA GLU A 78 -38.99 -4.97 -2.70
C GLU A 78 -38.74 -3.73 -1.84
N ALA A 79 -39.28 -2.60 -2.27
CA ALA A 79 -39.16 -1.34 -1.53
C ALA A 79 -40.11 -1.38 -0.31
N GLU A 80 -39.54 -1.27 0.89
CA GLU A 80 -40.32 -1.09 2.11
C GLU A 80 -40.47 0.42 2.38
N ALA A 81 -41.71 0.90 2.42
CA ALA A 81 -42.01 2.30 2.72
C ALA A 81 -41.68 2.60 4.19
N ALA A 82 -40.58 3.33 4.42
CA ALA A 82 -40.26 3.87 5.74
C ALA A 82 -41.28 4.97 6.13
N PRO A 83 -41.86 4.94 7.34
CA PRO A 83 -42.72 6.01 7.83
C PRO A 83 -41.88 7.25 8.26
N ALA A 84 -42.50 8.42 8.12
CA ALA A 84 -41.89 9.73 8.35
C ALA A 84 -42.04 10.24 9.82
N ALA A 85 -40.93 10.82 10.32
CA ALA A 85 -40.78 11.98 11.25
C ALA A 85 -41.35 11.89 12.70
N PRO A 86 -40.91 12.71 13.71
CA PRO A 86 -40.28 14.03 13.59
C PRO A 86 -39.14 14.39 14.61
N ALA A 87 -38.67 15.64 14.48
CA ALA A 87 -37.61 16.31 15.22
C ALA A 87 -37.94 16.69 16.67
N ALA A 88 -36.90 16.81 17.52
CA ALA A 88 -36.87 17.70 18.69
C ALA A 88 -35.43 18.06 19.10
N THR A 89 -35.20 19.37 19.28
CA THR A 89 -34.01 20.06 19.82
C THR A 89 -33.94 20.02 21.35
N ALA A 90 -32.75 19.88 21.94
CA ALA A 90 -32.26 20.69 23.08
C ALA A 90 -30.83 20.29 23.51
N ALA A 91 -30.09 21.28 24.04
CA ALA A 91 -28.65 21.34 24.25
C ALA A 91 -28.14 20.81 25.61
N VAL A 92 -26.79 20.75 25.74
CA VAL A 92 -25.88 21.12 26.87
C VAL A 92 -24.74 20.08 27.06
N ALA A 93 -23.50 20.58 27.07
CA ALA A 93 -22.23 19.86 27.41
C ALA A 93 -21.89 20.02 28.91
N PRO A 94 -20.75 19.54 29.49
CA PRO A 94 -19.74 18.55 29.08
C PRO A 94 -19.41 17.51 30.21
N ALA A 95 -18.38 16.67 29.96
CA ALA A 95 -17.37 16.15 30.90
C ALA A 95 -17.24 14.61 31.09
N VAL A 96 -15.97 14.22 30.97
CA VAL A 96 -15.25 12.98 31.29
C VAL A 96 -15.81 12.04 32.37
N THR A 97 -15.75 10.73 32.15
CA THR A 97 -14.92 9.75 32.90
C THR A 97 -15.18 8.31 32.43
N GLY A 98 -14.09 7.56 32.23
CA GLY A 98 -13.90 6.24 32.86
C GLY A 98 -14.73 5.03 32.43
N SER A 99 -14.00 4.12 31.79
CA SER A 99 -14.03 2.65 32.01
C SER A 99 -14.79 1.78 31.02
N ALA A 100 -14.01 0.87 30.43
CA ALA A 100 -14.42 -0.36 29.77
C ALA A 100 -15.31 -1.23 30.68
N PRO A 101 -16.07 -2.17 30.08
CA PRO A 101 -15.54 -3.53 30.01
C PRO A 101 -15.69 -4.21 28.64
N ALA A 102 -14.92 -5.29 28.52
CA ALA A 102 -14.64 -6.06 27.33
C ALA A 102 -15.73 -7.04 26.88
N ALA A 103 -15.51 -7.51 25.64
CA ALA A 103 -15.82 -8.81 25.07
C ALA A 103 -17.21 -9.01 24.40
N LYS A 104 -17.18 -9.21 23.07
CA LYS A 104 -17.31 -10.56 22.51
C LYS A 104 -16.82 -10.63 21.05
N ALA A 105 -15.72 -11.35 20.85
CA ALA A 105 -15.24 -11.76 19.53
C ALA A 105 -16.08 -12.95 19.03
N ALA A 106 -16.49 -12.91 17.76
CA ALA A 106 -17.04 -14.04 17.04
C ALA A 106 -15.91 -14.79 16.30
N PRO A 107 -16.02 -16.12 16.11
CA PRO A 107 -14.89 -16.98 15.74
C PRO A 107 -14.60 -16.89 14.24
N ALA A 108 -13.36 -16.55 13.89
CA ALA A 108 -12.85 -16.72 12.53
C ALA A 108 -12.47 -18.20 12.30
N THR A 109 -13.00 -18.75 11.23
CA THR A 109 -12.73 -20.07 10.71
C THR A 109 -11.26 -20.23 10.31
N THR A 110 -10.67 -21.34 10.72
CA THR A 110 -9.30 -21.76 10.40
C THR A 110 -9.13 -22.03 8.90
N PRO A 111 -8.16 -21.42 8.20
CA PRO A 111 -7.73 -21.93 6.91
C PRO A 111 -6.96 -23.25 7.09
N SER A 112 -7.34 -24.24 6.30
CA SER A 112 -6.69 -25.55 6.19
C SER A 112 -5.20 -25.40 5.81
N PRO A 113 -4.26 -26.13 6.44
CA PRO A 113 -2.85 -26.05 6.09
C PRO A 113 -2.64 -26.64 4.68
N ALA A 114 -2.02 -25.86 3.81
CA ALA A 114 -1.49 -26.35 2.54
C ALA A 114 -0.49 -27.50 2.81
N PRO A 115 -0.49 -28.57 2.01
CA PRO A 115 0.44 -29.68 2.20
C PRO A 115 1.88 -29.19 2.12
N ALA A 116 2.68 -29.56 3.12
CA ALA A 116 4.10 -29.27 3.17
C ALA A 116 4.78 -29.80 1.90
N ALA A 117 5.34 -28.88 1.11
CA ALA A 117 6.19 -29.24 -0.02
C ALA A 117 7.37 -30.06 0.50
N THR A 118 7.52 -31.28 0.00
CA THR A 118 8.68 -32.13 0.20
C THR A 118 9.94 -31.39 -0.28
N PRO A 119 11.01 -31.31 0.52
CA PRO A 119 12.23 -30.65 0.09
C PRO A 119 12.84 -31.44 -1.08
N VAL A 120 12.86 -30.82 -2.26
CA VAL A 120 13.72 -31.23 -3.36
C VAL A 120 15.17 -31.12 -2.88
N PRO A 121 16.02 -32.16 -3.07
CA PRO A 121 17.40 -32.12 -2.63
C PRO A 121 18.16 -31.03 -3.40
N THR A 122 18.61 -30.01 -2.66
CA THR A 122 19.45 -28.92 -3.15
C THR A 122 20.80 -29.46 -3.62
N PRO A 123 21.27 -29.16 -4.85
CA PRO A 123 22.62 -29.48 -5.27
C PRO A 123 23.62 -28.75 -4.35
N GLY A 124 24.47 -29.51 -3.65
CA GLY A 124 25.61 -29.08 -2.82
C GLY A 124 25.62 -27.62 -2.40
N ALA A 125 24.88 -27.28 -1.33
CA ALA A 125 25.01 -25.99 -0.68
C ALA A 125 26.47 -25.81 -0.22
N ALA A 126 27.10 -24.69 -0.59
CA ALA A 126 28.40 -24.34 -0.05
C ALA A 126 28.30 -24.30 1.47
N SER A 127 29.07 -25.13 2.18
CA SER A 127 29.14 -25.10 3.64
C SER A 127 30.15 -24.03 4.07
N TYR A 128 29.70 -23.08 4.88
CA TYR A 128 30.58 -22.11 5.54
C TYR A 128 30.91 -22.62 6.94
N GLU A 129 32.21 -22.78 7.23
CA GLU A 129 32.74 -23.26 8.53
C GLU A 129 33.56 -22.19 9.28
N GLY A 130 33.53 -20.94 8.81
CA GLY A 130 34.24 -19.84 9.43
C GLY A 130 33.52 -19.28 10.67
N PRO A 131 34.11 -18.27 11.34
CA PRO A 131 33.49 -17.63 12.50
C PRO A 131 32.19 -16.93 12.13
N VAL A 132 31.24 -16.91 13.07
CA VAL A 132 29.93 -16.23 12.98
C VAL A 132 29.87 -15.17 14.07
N ASP A 133 29.56 -13.93 13.70
CA ASP A 133 29.56 -12.79 14.62
C ASP A 133 28.21 -12.59 15.32
N SER A 134 27.11 -12.93 14.65
CA SER A 134 25.75 -12.86 15.23
C SER A 134 24.81 -13.86 14.56
N GLU A 135 23.70 -14.17 15.25
CA GLU A 135 22.70 -15.16 14.82
C GLU A 135 21.31 -14.52 14.81
N ALA A 136 20.49 -14.87 13.81
CA ALA A 136 19.11 -14.42 13.67
C ALA A 136 18.16 -15.60 13.43
N GLU A 137 16.95 -15.54 13.98
CA GLU A 137 15.91 -16.49 13.57
C GLU A 137 15.42 -16.16 12.17
N LEU A 138 15.27 -14.88 11.87
CA LEU A 138 14.97 -14.37 10.54
C LEU A 138 15.94 -13.26 10.16
N LEU A 139 16.66 -13.47 9.05
CA LEU A 139 17.37 -12.40 8.37
C LEU A 139 16.50 -11.84 7.24
N VAL A 140 16.44 -10.52 7.13
CA VAL A 140 15.80 -9.84 6.00
C VAL A 140 16.85 -9.00 5.27
N LEU A 141 17.11 -9.34 4.01
CA LEU A 141 18.09 -8.64 3.18
C LEU A 141 17.39 -7.59 2.31
N GLY A 142 17.53 -6.33 2.70
CA GLY A 142 16.90 -5.15 2.10
C GLY A 142 15.82 -4.57 2.99
N ALA A 143 15.87 -3.25 3.22
CA ALA A 143 14.94 -2.48 4.04
C ALA A 143 13.97 -1.63 3.21
N GLY A 144 13.67 -2.05 1.98
CA GLY A 144 12.56 -1.50 1.19
C GLY A 144 11.18 -1.91 1.72
N PRO A 145 10.07 -1.48 1.06
CA PRO A 145 8.70 -1.78 1.49
C PRO A 145 8.44 -3.25 1.78
N GLY A 146 8.89 -4.16 0.92
CA GLY A 146 8.77 -5.60 1.16
C GLY A 146 9.55 -6.06 2.38
N GLY A 147 10.79 -5.58 2.53
CA GLY A 147 11.71 -6.01 3.58
C GLY A 147 11.33 -5.51 4.97
N TYR A 148 11.20 -4.20 5.18
CA TYR A 148 10.87 -3.69 6.52
C TYR A 148 9.48 -4.16 6.98
N THR A 149 8.53 -4.34 6.06
CA THR A 149 7.19 -4.84 6.40
C THR A 149 7.26 -6.30 6.86
N ALA A 150 8.00 -7.15 6.14
CA ALA A 150 8.22 -8.53 6.54
C ALA A 150 8.96 -8.61 7.88
N ALA A 151 9.99 -7.79 8.06
CA ALA A 151 10.77 -7.74 9.30
C ALA A 151 9.92 -7.31 10.50
N PHE A 152 9.11 -6.26 10.36
CA PHE A 152 8.20 -5.80 11.40
C PHE A 152 7.14 -6.84 11.73
N ARG A 153 6.57 -7.48 10.70
CA ARG A 153 5.56 -8.53 10.91
C ARG A 153 6.15 -9.74 11.65
N ALA A 154 7.36 -10.15 11.29
CA ALA A 154 8.06 -11.24 11.95
C ALA A 154 8.41 -10.91 13.42
N ALA A 155 8.86 -9.69 13.70
CA ALA A 155 9.09 -9.23 15.06
C ALA A 155 7.80 -9.17 15.89
N ASP A 156 6.68 -8.74 15.29
CA ASP A 156 5.36 -8.74 15.92
C ASP A 156 4.85 -10.17 16.22
N LEU A 157 5.37 -11.18 15.51
CA LEU A 157 5.12 -12.61 15.76
C LEU A 157 6.10 -13.23 16.77
N GLY A 158 7.01 -12.44 17.33
CA GLY A 158 7.94 -12.86 18.38
C GLY A 158 9.28 -13.43 17.89
N LEU A 159 9.57 -13.37 16.59
CA LEU A 159 10.86 -13.80 16.06
C LEU A 159 11.97 -12.79 16.35
N SER A 160 13.19 -13.28 16.58
CA SER A 160 14.39 -12.44 16.53
C SER A 160 14.74 -12.11 15.09
N VAL A 161 14.70 -10.83 14.73
CA VAL A 161 14.87 -10.37 13.35
C VAL A 161 16.08 -9.45 13.19
N THR A 162 16.93 -9.79 12.22
CA THR A 162 18.02 -8.94 11.75
C THR A 162 17.69 -8.41 10.36
N LEU A 163 17.62 -7.09 10.22
CA LEU A 163 17.34 -6.38 8.98
C LEU A 163 18.64 -5.78 8.45
N VAL A 164 19.06 -6.18 7.25
CA VAL A 164 20.30 -5.73 6.61
C VAL A 164 19.95 -4.81 5.43
N ASP A 165 20.56 -3.62 5.36
CA ASP A 165 20.49 -2.76 4.17
C ASP A 165 21.81 -2.03 3.96
N ARG A 166 22.20 -1.80 2.70
CA ARG A 166 23.43 -1.06 2.37
C ARG A 166 23.33 0.42 2.73
N TRP A 167 22.12 0.97 2.74
CA TRP A 167 21.85 2.36 3.06
C TRP A 167 21.54 2.56 4.55
N PRO A 168 21.90 3.72 5.13
CA PRO A 168 21.64 3.98 6.54
C PRO A 168 20.15 4.24 6.84
N ALA A 169 19.39 4.75 5.87
CA ALA A 169 17.97 5.04 6.00
C ALA A 169 17.12 3.86 5.52
N LEU A 170 16.11 3.49 6.31
CA LEU A 170 15.12 2.47 5.93
C LEU A 170 14.12 3.02 4.88
N GLY A 171 13.32 2.13 4.31
CA GLY A 171 12.25 2.45 3.35
C GLY A 171 12.63 2.27 1.89
N GLY A 172 13.91 1.97 1.61
CA GLY A 172 14.42 1.63 0.27
C GLY A 172 14.08 2.66 -0.80
N VAL A 173 13.98 2.19 -2.05
CA VAL A 173 13.71 3.05 -3.22
C VAL A 173 12.42 3.84 -3.08
N CYS A 174 11.31 3.17 -2.69
CA CYS A 174 9.99 3.81 -2.69
C CYS A 174 9.92 5.02 -1.75
N LEU A 175 10.52 4.94 -0.56
CA LEU A 175 10.54 6.07 0.37
C LEU A 175 11.60 7.10 0.03
N ASN A 176 12.82 6.69 -0.30
CA ASN A 176 13.96 7.61 -0.37
C ASN A 176 14.08 8.30 -1.74
N VAL A 177 13.88 7.56 -2.84
CA VAL A 177 14.22 8.01 -4.21
C VAL A 177 13.17 7.57 -5.24
N GLY A 178 11.91 7.46 -4.82
CA GLY A 178 10.85 6.89 -5.65
C GLY A 178 9.48 7.48 -5.34
N CYS A 179 8.57 6.65 -4.83
CA CYS A 179 7.18 6.99 -4.59
C CYS A 179 7.01 8.30 -3.80
N ILE A 180 7.59 8.39 -2.61
CA ILE A 180 7.32 9.50 -1.70
C ILE A 180 7.83 10.85 -2.25
N PRO A 181 9.11 11.00 -2.65
CA PRO A 181 9.58 12.26 -3.21
C PRO A 181 8.86 12.61 -4.52
N SER A 182 8.60 11.64 -5.41
CA SER A 182 7.85 11.92 -6.66
C SER A 182 6.44 12.42 -6.39
N LYS A 183 5.69 11.81 -5.45
CA LYS A 183 4.32 12.26 -5.12
C LYS A 183 4.31 13.60 -4.40
N ALA A 184 5.32 13.92 -3.59
CA ALA A 184 5.46 15.24 -3.00
C ALA A 184 5.63 16.32 -4.08
N LEU A 185 6.51 16.08 -5.06
CA LEU A 185 6.73 17.03 -6.16
C LEU A 185 5.54 17.13 -7.11
N LEU A 186 4.89 16.00 -7.44
CA LEU A 186 3.67 15.99 -8.26
C LEU A 186 2.52 16.76 -7.59
N HIS A 187 2.42 16.73 -6.26
CA HIS A 187 1.45 17.56 -5.54
C HIS A 187 1.73 19.06 -5.73
N ALA A 188 2.98 19.50 -5.62
CA ALA A 188 3.34 20.89 -5.87
C ALA A 188 3.05 21.32 -7.32
N ALA A 189 3.34 20.44 -8.29
CA ALA A 189 3.01 20.68 -9.70
C ALA A 189 1.50 20.80 -9.94
N ARG A 190 0.71 19.92 -9.33
CA ARG A 190 -0.76 19.96 -9.42
C ARG A 190 -1.33 21.28 -8.88
N VAL A 191 -0.82 21.77 -7.76
CA VAL A 191 -1.28 23.05 -7.19
C VAL A 191 -0.97 24.23 -8.13
N ILE A 192 0.16 24.19 -8.85
CA ILE A 192 0.49 25.21 -9.86
C ILE A 192 -0.51 25.17 -11.02
N GLU A 193 -0.86 23.98 -11.51
CA GLU A 193 -1.81 23.81 -12.60
C GLU A 193 -3.22 24.25 -12.20
N GLU A 194 -3.73 23.76 -11.08
CA GLU A 194 -5.06 24.12 -10.56
C GLU A 194 -5.18 25.64 -10.34
N ALA A 195 -4.12 26.29 -9.83
CA ALA A 195 -4.10 27.75 -9.68
C ALA A 195 -4.16 28.48 -11.04
N SER A 196 -3.55 27.93 -12.08
CA SER A 196 -3.60 28.49 -13.44
C SER A 196 -4.99 28.33 -14.07
N GLU A 197 -5.63 27.17 -13.89
CA GLU A 197 -6.96 26.87 -14.44
C GLU A 197 -8.07 27.79 -13.88
N MET A 198 -7.91 28.28 -12.65
CA MET A 198 -8.84 29.21 -12.01
C MET A 198 -9.07 30.52 -12.77
N ALA A 199 -8.17 30.89 -13.69
CA ALA A 199 -8.32 32.07 -14.53
C ALA A 199 -9.60 32.01 -15.38
N GLY A 200 -10.00 30.82 -15.85
CA GLY A 200 -11.25 30.64 -16.62
C GLY A 200 -12.52 30.92 -15.82
N LEU A 201 -12.42 30.89 -14.48
CA LEU A 201 -13.50 31.21 -13.55
C LEU A 201 -13.42 32.65 -13.01
N GLY A 202 -12.49 33.45 -13.53
CA GLY A 202 -12.29 34.85 -13.13
C GLY A 202 -11.39 35.05 -11.91
N VAL A 203 -10.67 34.02 -11.45
CA VAL A 203 -9.67 34.13 -10.37
C VAL A 203 -8.28 33.97 -10.99
N ASP A 204 -7.62 35.10 -11.25
CA ASP A 204 -6.33 35.13 -11.95
C ASP A 204 -5.16 35.24 -10.95
N PHE A 205 -4.29 34.23 -10.97
CA PHE A 205 -3.02 34.23 -10.24
C PHE A 205 -1.87 34.53 -11.20
N GLY A 206 -0.92 35.37 -10.77
CA GLY A 206 0.33 35.55 -11.51
C GLY A 206 1.17 34.26 -11.58
N LYS A 207 2.07 34.17 -12.56
CA LYS A 207 3.00 33.03 -12.69
C LYS A 207 3.81 32.83 -11.40
N PRO A 208 3.92 31.60 -10.88
CA PRO A 208 4.65 31.34 -9.65
C PRO A 208 6.15 31.58 -9.84
N LYS A 209 6.81 32.08 -8.81
CA LYS A 209 8.28 32.09 -8.71
C LYS A 209 8.71 30.79 -8.05
N ILE A 210 9.43 29.95 -8.78
CA ILE A 210 9.86 28.63 -8.29
C ILE A 210 11.26 28.75 -7.69
N ASP A 211 11.36 28.44 -6.40
CA ASP A 211 12.62 28.25 -5.69
C ASP A 211 12.88 26.75 -5.56
N ALA A 212 13.73 26.21 -6.45
CA ALA A 212 14.03 24.78 -6.52
C ALA A 212 14.70 24.27 -5.23
N THR A 213 15.54 25.09 -4.60
CA THR A 213 16.23 24.75 -3.35
C THR A 213 15.22 24.53 -2.22
N ARG A 214 14.29 25.47 -2.03
CA ARG A 214 13.24 25.32 -1.01
C ARG A 214 12.29 24.17 -1.29
N LEU A 215 11.96 23.92 -2.56
CA LEU A 215 11.12 22.80 -2.95
C LEU A 215 11.79 21.45 -2.64
N ARG A 216 13.10 21.35 -2.91
CA ARG A 216 13.94 20.20 -2.56
C ARG A 216 14.01 19.98 -1.04
N GLU A 217 14.29 21.03 -0.28
CA GLU A 217 14.34 20.96 1.20
C GLU A 217 13.00 20.50 1.79
N TRP A 218 11.88 20.96 1.24
CA TRP A 218 10.56 20.51 1.66
C TRP A 218 10.33 19.02 1.36
N LYS A 219 10.65 18.57 0.14
CA LYS A 219 10.63 17.15 -0.24
C LYS A 219 11.47 16.31 0.74
N ASP A 220 12.70 16.73 1.00
CA ASP A 220 13.63 16.00 1.86
C ASP A 220 13.15 15.96 3.31
N LYS A 221 12.49 17.01 3.79
CA LYS A 221 11.85 17.01 5.11
C LYS A 221 10.71 15.99 5.19
N VAL A 222 9.92 15.82 4.14
CA VAL A 222 8.86 14.79 4.07
C VAL A 222 9.47 13.40 4.15
N VAL A 223 10.51 13.13 3.35
CA VAL A 223 11.24 11.85 3.36
C VAL A 223 11.87 11.60 4.73
N GLY A 224 12.60 12.57 5.27
CA GLY A 224 13.28 12.48 6.57
C GLY A 224 12.34 12.20 7.74
N ARG A 225 11.13 12.77 7.73
CA ARG A 225 10.11 12.48 8.74
C ARG A 225 9.70 11.01 8.72
N LEU A 226 9.49 10.45 7.53
CA LEU A 226 9.03 9.08 7.35
C LEU A 226 10.14 8.06 7.62
N THR A 227 11.38 8.32 7.18
CA THR A 227 12.53 7.45 7.46
C THR A 227 12.85 7.45 8.96
N GLY A 228 12.77 8.61 9.62
CA GLY A 228 12.88 8.71 11.08
C GLY A 228 11.81 7.90 11.82
N GLY A 229 10.56 7.96 11.34
CA GLY A 229 9.46 7.12 11.85
C GLY A 229 9.74 5.62 11.71
N LEU A 230 10.23 5.16 10.55
CA LEU A 230 10.61 3.76 10.36
C LEU A 230 11.74 3.33 11.30
N ALA A 231 12.76 4.18 11.50
CA ALA A 231 13.85 3.89 12.42
C ALA A 231 13.35 3.75 13.87
N GLN A 232 12.39 4.58 14.28
CA GLN A 232 11.75 4.47 15.59
C GLN A 232 10.94 3.17 15.72
N LEU A 233 10.16 2.80 14.69
CA LEU A 233 9.38 1.57 14.68
C LEU A 233 10.26 0.32 14.72
N ALA A 234 11.39 0.32 14.01
CA ALA A 234 12.37 -0.76 14.07
C ALA A 234 12.94 -0.95 15.48
N ARG A 235 13.30 0.14 16.16
CA ARG A 235 13.77 0.12 17.56
C ARG A 235 12.70 -0.36 18.53
N GLN A 236 11.46 0.10 18.38
CA GLN A 236 10.34 -0.33 19.24
C GLN A 236 10.07 -1.84 19.15
N ARG A 237 10.23 -2.40 17.95
CA ARG A 237 10.11 -3.84 17.69
C ARG A 237 11.41 -4.62 17.97
N LYS A 238 12.45 -3.95 18.47
CA LYS A 238 13.74 -4.57 18.84
C LYS A 238 14.42 -5.28 17.66
N LEU A 239 14.25 -4.79 16.44
CA LEU A 239 15.00 -5.30 15.29
C LEU A 239 16.47 -4.93 15.43
N GLN A 240 17.36 -5.87 15.09
CA GLN A 240 18.75 -5.55 14.85
C GLN A 240 18.88 -5.02 13.42
N VAL A 241 19.18 -3.73 13.26
CA VAL A 241 19.43 -3.13 11.94
C VAL A 241 20.93 -3.09 11.70
N VAL A 242 21.38 -3.75 10.63
CA VAL A 242 22.79 -3.79 10.23
C VAL A 242 22.96 -3.06 8.92
N GLN A 243 23.81 -2.03 8.91
CA GLN A 243 24.14 -1.31 7.68
C GLN A 243 25.30 -2.00 6.96
N GLY A 244 25.07 -2.45 5.73
CA GLY A 244 26.10 -2.99 4.85
C GLY A 244 25.57 -3.76 3.66
N SER A 245 26.46 -4.09 2.74
CA SER A 245 26.16 -4.90 1.56
C SER A 245 26.20 -6.39 1.93
N GLY A 246 25.08 -7.08 1.78
CA GLY A 246 24.96 -8.50 2.11
C GLY A 246 25.32 -9.43 0.94
N ARG A 247 26.13 -10.45 1.19
CA ARG A 247 26.45 -11.53 0.24
C ARG A 247 26.35 -12.90 0.91
N PHE A 248 25.62 -13.83 0.30
CA PHE A 248 25.52 -15.19 0.81
C PHE A 248 26.88 -15.90 0.73
N LEU A 249 27.30 -16.46 1.87
CA LEU A 249 28.45 -17.37 1.96
C LEU A 249 28.01 -18.84 1.88
N SER A 250 26.78 -19.13 2.31
CA SER A 250 26.14 -20.45 2.29
C SER A 250 24.61 -20.29 2.27
N ASP A 251 23.89 -21.39 2.39
CA ASP A 251 22.43 -21.41 2.59
C ASP A 251 21.98 -20.88 3.97
N ARG A 252 22.93 -20.67 4.90
CA ARG A 252 22.67 -20.25 6.30
C ARG A 252 23.52 -19.08 6.80
N HIS A 253 24.38 -18.51 5.97
CA HIS A 253 25.30 -17.44 6.39
C HIS A 253 25.38 -16.32 5.36
N LEU A 254 25.30 -15.09 5.86
CA LEU A 254 25.42 -13.86 5.07
C LEU A 254 26.62 -13.06 5.58
N GLU A 255 27.60 -12.77 4.71
CA GLU A 255 28.61 -11.74 4.97
C GLU A 255 27.98 -10.37 4.73
N VAL A 256 28.13 -9.45 5.68
CA VAL A 256 27.72 -8.06 5.56
C VAL A 256 28.96 -7.19 5.60
N ASP A 257 29.24 -6.52 4.49
CA ASP A 257 30.32 -5.55 4.37
C ASP A 257 29.77 -4.14 4.59
N GLY A 258 30.06 -3.56 5.76
CA GLY A 258 29.49 -2.29 6.20
C GLY A 258 30.54 -1.29 6.70
N PRO A 259 30.11 -0.09 7.12
CA PRO A 259 31.02 0.94 7.62
C PRO A 259 31.84 0.53 8.86
N GLN A 260 31.40 -0.50 9.58
CA GLN A 260 32.06 -1.04 10.78
C GLN A 260 32.98 -2.23 10.45
N GLY A 261 33.18 -2.54 9.16
CA GLY A 261 33.89 -3.70 8.68
C GLY A 261 32.95 -4.85 8.30
N LYS A 262 33.55 -6.01 8.05
CA LYS A 262 32.84 -7.24 7.68
C LYS A 262 32.36 -7.96 8.93
N GLN A 263 31.15 -8.50 8.85
CA GLN A 263 30.60 -9.41 9.84
C GLN A 263 29.82 -10.52 9.15
N VAL A 264 29.80 -11.71 9.74
CA VAL A 264 29.02 -12.85 9.25
C VAL A 264 27.83 -13.09 10.18
N ILE A 265 26.66 -13.13 9.57
CA ILE A 265 25.39 -13.33 10.25
C ILE A 265 24.86 -14.71 9.89
N GLY A 266 24.74 -15.59 10.88
CA GLY A 266 24.04 -16.86 10.78
C GLY A 266 22.53 -16.65 10.82
N PHE A 267 21.76 -17.46 10.08
CA PHE A 267 20.31 -17.36 10.08
C PHE A 267 19.56 -18.68 9.89
N ARG A 268 18.39 -18.79 10.55
CA ARG A 268 17.46 -19.94 10.37
C ARG A 268 16.50 -19.76 9.20
N GLN A 269 16.14 -18.54 8.86
CA GLN A 269 15.31 -18.21 7.70
C GLN A 269 15.81 -16.91 7.10
N CYS A 270 15.65 -16.75 5.79
CA CYS A 270 16.02 -15.53 5.08
C CYS A 270 14.90 -15.08 4.15
N ILE A 271 14.58 -13.79 4.19
CA ILE A 271 13.75 -13.12 3.18
C ILE A 271 14.66 -12.21 2.35
N ILE A 272 14.74 -12.48 1.06
CA ILE A 272 15.46 -11.64 0.10
C ILE A 272 14.49 -10.56 -0.40
N ALA A 273 14.80 -9.30 -0.10
CA ALA A 273 14.03 -8.12 -0.47
C ALA A 273 14.94 -7.00 -1.03
N ALA A 274 15.95 -7.39 -1.81
CA ALA A 274 17.02 -6.51 -2.29
C ALA A 274 16.60 -5.49 -3.37
N GLY A 275 15.36 -5.58 -3.88
CA GLY A 275 14.79 -4.62 -4.81
C GLY A 275 15.31 -4.73 -6.24
N SER A 276 15.35 -3.59 -6.93
CA SER A 276 15.79 -3.44 -8.33
C SER A 276 16.55 -2.12 -8.50
N GLU A 277 17.13 -1.91 -9.68
CA GLU A 277 17.86 -0.69 -10.03
C GLU A 277 17.54 -0.21 -11.45
N PRO A 278 17.75 1.09 -11.77
CA PRO A 278 17.52 1.62 -13.10
C PRO A 278 18.40 0.93 -14.15
N VAL A 279 17.79 0.62 -15.31
CA VAL A 279 18.54 0.07 -16.46
C VAL A 279 19.43 1.16 -17.06
N ARG A 280 20.70 0.82 -17.32
CA ARG A 280 21.63 1.66 -18.09
C ARG A 280 21.67 1.17 -19.53
N LEU A 281 21.57 2.10 -20.50
CA LEU A 281 21.63 1.76 -21.92
C LEU A 281 23.09 1.59 -22.37
N PRO A 282 23.43 0.52 -23.11
CA PRO A 282 24.79 0.35 -23.64
C PRO A 282 25.21 1.52 -24.54
N GLY A 283 26.44 2.01 -24.38
CA GLY A 283 27.00 3.09 -25.21
C GLY A 283 26.54 4.50 -24.84
N MET A 284 25.76 4.65 -23.77
CA MET A 284 25.36 5.96 -23.24
C MET A 284 26.58 6.67 -22.64
N PRO A 285 26.83 7.94 -22.98
CA PRO A 285 27.97 8.67 -22.43
C PRO A 285 27.74 9.01 -20.96
N GLU A 286 28.83 9.09 -20.20
CA GLU A 286 28.81 9.66 -18.85
C GLU A 286 28.73 11.19 -18.96
N ASP A 287 27.55 11.75 -18.71
CA ASP A 287 27.30 13.19 -18.75
C ASP A 287 26.32 13.57 -17.63
N PRO A 288 26.56 14.64 -16.84
CA PRO A 288 25.69 15.02 -15.73
C PRO A 288 24.27 15.43 -16.15
N ARG A 289 24.04 15.74 -17.43
CA ARG A 289 22.69 16.01 -17.97
C ARG A 289 21.90 14.73 -18.23
N ILE A 290 22.59 13.59 -18.24
CA ILE A 290 21.99 12.29 -18.40
C ILE A 290 21.68 11.75 -17.00
N ILE A 291 20.41 11.85 -16.63
CA ILE A 291 19.93 11.52 -15.29
C ILE A 291 18.98 10.33 -15.33
N ASP A 292 18.96 9.55 -14.25
CA ASP A 292 17.88 8.62 -13.96
C ASP A 292 16.82 9.25 -13.04
N SER A 293 15.87 8.45 -12.58
CA SER A 293 14.80 8.92 -11.68
C SER A 293 15.34 9.52 -10.39
N THR A 294 16.47 9.04 -9.86
CA THR A 294 17.07 9.60 -8.64
C THR A 294 17.59 11.00 -8.93
N GLY A 295 18.36 11.17 -10.01
CA GLY A 295 18.85 12.48 -10.42
C GLY A 295 17.73 13.49 -10.71
N ALA A 296 16.62 13.04 -11.32
CA ALA A 296 15.45 13.90 -11.54
C ALA A 296 14.81 14.38 -10.23
N LEU A 297 14.76 13.52 -9.21
CA LEU A 297 14.20 13.86 -7.89
C LEU A 297 15.09 14.77 -7.06
N GLU A 298 16.37 14.91 -7.42
CA GLU A 298 17.26 15.88 -6.79
C GLU A 298 16.95 17.32 -7.21
N LEU A 299 16.19 17.57 -8.29
CA LEU A 299 15.90 18.93 -8.77
C LEU A 299 17.15 19.80 -8.96
N ASP A 300 18.30 19.18 -9.26
CA ASP A 300 19.57 19.85 -9.54
C ASP A 300 19.83 19.85 -11.05
N LEU A 301 18.86 20.37 -11.81
CA LEU A 301 18.96 20.42 -13.25
C LEU A 301 19.84 21.61 -13.66
N PRO A 302 20.82 21.42 -14.55
CA PRO A 302 21.57 22.53 -15.11
C PRO A 302 20.58 23.47 -15.83
N GLY A 303 20.63 24.75 -15.46
CA GLY A 303 19.76 25.80 -16.00
C GLY A 303 19.96 26.08 -17.48
#